data_AF-A0A3D3A3W8-F1
#
_entry.id   AF-A0A3D3A3W8-F1
#
_cell.length_a   1.000
_cell.length_b   1.000
_cell.length_c   1.000
_cell.angle_alpha   90.00
_cell.angle_beta   90.00
_cell.angle_gamma   90.00
#
_symmetry.space_group_name_H-M   'P 1'
#
loop_
_entity.id
_entity.type
_entity.pdbx_description
1 polymer ?
#
loop_
_entity_poly.entity_id
_entity_poly.type
_entity_poly.pdbx_seq_one_letter_code
_entity_poly.pdbx_strand_id
1 'polypeptide(L)'
;MKQFLSTCLTLTLAMFALVQNGVAQSPNVLDGAYVKETNLTKRVIPYPHLREADVMYKRRIWQEIDLRQKFNHPFYFPLDPIQDRQNLFDVVREALLVEGSLVAYSAGPLGDDDEFTFPLSPDSIRKILNPVTLVKEYDDFGEVIGTIQQSNELSSDKITRYRIK
;
A
#
# COMPACT_ATOMS: atom_id res chain seq x y z
N MET A 1 27.65 49.34 1.58
CA MET A 1 27.47 48.29 2.61
C MET A 1 26.38 47.28 2.27
N LYS A 2 25.19 47.68 1.77
CA LYS A 2 24.10 46.74 1.43
C LYS A 2 24.43 45.71 0.33
N GLN A 3 25.21 46.10 -0.68
CA GLN A 3 25.59 45.21 -1.80
C GLN A 3 26.62 44.14 -1.40
N PHE A 4 27.54 44.46 -0.48
CA PHE A 4 28.53 43.49 0.05
C PHE A 4 27.92 42.47 1.00
N LEU A 5 26.87 42.86 1.74
CA LEU A 5 26.14 41.96 2.64
C LEU A 5 25.29 40.95 1.85
N SER A 6 24.68 41.41 0.76
CA SER A 6 23.86 40.56 -0.13
C SER A 6 24.71 39.50 -0.86
N THR A 7 25.89 39.87 -1.35
CA THR A 7 26.78 38.92 -2.05
C THR A 7 27.42 37.89 -1.12
N CYS A 8 27.68 38.24 0.16
CA CYS A 8 28.09 37.24 1.15
C CYS A 8 26.97 36.26 1.49
N LEU A 9 25.73 36.74 1.62
CA LEU A 9 24.57 35.90 1.94
C LEU A 9 24.28 34.87 0.82
N THR A 10 24.36 35.29 -0.45
CA THR A 10 24.16 34.37 -1.58
C THR A 10 25.28 33.36 -1.72
N LEU A 11 26.52 33.72 -1.39
CA LEU A 11 27.66 32.80 -1.41
C LEU A 11 27.56 31.73 -0.30
N THR A 12 27.07 32.11 0.89
CA THR A 12 26.84 31.15 1.99
C THR A 12 25.71 30.16 1.69
N LEU A 13 24.65 30.60 0.98
CA LEU A 13 23.55 29.73 0.60
C LEU A 13 23.96 28.72 -0.49
N ALA A 14 24.85 29.12 -1.41
CA ALA A 14 25.40 28.23 -2.44
C ALA A 14 26.34 27.15 -1.86
N MET A 15 27.10 27.48 -0.80
CA MET A 15 27.93 26.50 -0.08
C MET A 15 27.10 25.46 0.67
N PHE A 16 25.92 25.81 1.19
CA PHE A 16 25.04 24.87 1.89
C PHE A 16 24.35 23.88 0.93
N ALA A 17 24.09 24.28 -0.32
CA ALA A 17 23.47 23.43 -1.34
C ALA A 17 24.39 22.32 -1.88
N LEU A 18 25.72 22.45 -1.72
CA LEU A 18 26.70 21.45 -2.19
C LEU A 18 26.98 20.33 -1.17
N VAL A 19 26.50 20.44 0.07
CA VAL A 19 26.86 19.51 1.17
C VAL A 19 25.89 18.32 1.31
N GLN A 20 24.81 18.24 0.52
CA GLN A 20 23.76 17.23 0.75
C GLN A 20 23.93 15.87 0.05
N ASN A 21 25.11 15.53 -0.49
CA ASN A 21 25.35 14.19 -1.05
C ASN A 21 26.24 13.32 -0.17
N GLY A 22 25.87 13.18 1.10
CA GLY A 22 26.37 12.14 1.99
C GLY A 22 25.35 11.01 2.07
N VAL A 23 25.43 10.03 1.17
CA VAL A 23 24.71 8.77 1.35
C VAL A 23 25.32 8.10 2.58
N ALA A 24 24.63 8.17 3.71
CA ALA A 24 24.99 7.41 4.90
C ALA A 24 24.85 5.92 4.57
N GLN A 25 25.95 5.32 4.11
CA GLN A 25 26.07 3.87 3.99
C GLN A 25 26.04 3.32 5.42
N SER A 26 24.90 2.75 5.83
CA SER A 26 24.84 1.90 7.01
C SER A 26 25.93 0.82 6.88
N PRO A 27 26.84 0.66 7.85
CA PRO A 27 27.79 -0.44 7.81
C PRO A 27 26.98 -1.73 7.84
N ASN A 28 27.13 -2.54 6.81
CA ASN A 28 26.56 -3.88 6.74
C ASN A 28 27.36 -4.76 7.72
N VAL A 29 27.08 -4.59 9.02
CA VAL A 29 27.74 -5.33 10.10
C VAL A 29 27.24 -6.77 10.01
N LEU A 30 28.19 -7.68 9.84
CA LEU A 30 27.90 -9.10 9.78
C LEU A 30 27.50 -9.61 11.17
N ASP A 31 26.20 -9.81 11.39
CA ASP A 31 25.66 -10.38 12.62
C ASP A 31 25.71 -11.92 12.55
N GLY A 32 26.90 -12.50 12.83
CA GLY A 32 27.10 -13.95 12.85
C GLY A 32 28.58 -14.39 12.82
N ALA A 33 28.83 -15.67 13.13
CA ALA A 33 30.18 -16.26 13.14
C ALA A 33 30.75 -16.55 11.74
N TYR A 34 29.89 -16.71 10.73
CA TYR A 34 30.29 -16.92 9.33
C TYR A 34 29.18 -16.52 8.36
N VAL A 35 29.55 -16.14 7.13
CA VAL A 35 28.62 -15.95 6.00
C VAL A 35 28.30 -17.32 5.42
N LYS A 36 27.03 -17.73 5.38
CA LYS A 36 26.62 -18.98 4.73
C LYS A 36 26.69 -18.85 3.21
N GLU A 37 27.80 -19.30 2.61
CA GLU A 37 28.03 -19.21 1.16
C GLU A 37 27.33 -20.30 0.32
N THR A 38 26.69 -21.30 0.96
CA THR A 38 26.23 -22.54 0.31
C THR A 38 25.31 -22.35 -0.90
N ASN A 39 24.60 -21.22 -1.01
CA ASN A 39 23.69 -20.95 -2.12
C ASN A 39 23.95 -19.64 -2.88
N LEU A 40 24.81 -18.74 -2.38
CA LEU A 40 24.98 -17.40 -2.96
C LEU A 40 25.87 -17.40 -4.21
N THR A 41 26.85 -18.31 -4.29
CA THR A 41 27.83 -18.35 -5.39
C THR A 41 27.39 -19.21 -6.57
N LYS A 42 26.24 -19.89 -6.47
CA LYS A 42 25.74 -20.74 -7.55
C LYS A 42 25.06 -19.87 -8.61
N ARG A 43 25.65 -19.82 -9.81
CA ARG A 43 25.00 -19.20 -10.98
C ARG A 43 23.65 -19.86 -11.23
N VAL A 44 22.58 -19.06 -11.21
CA VAL A 44 21.24 -19.49 -11.60
C VAL A 44 21.29 -19.89 -13.08
N ILE A 45 20.90 -21.12 -13.38
CA ILE A 45 20.70 -21.58 -14.76
C ILE A 45 19.28 -21.14 -15.16
N PRO A 46 19.11 -20.28 -16.17
CA PRO A 46 17.78 -19.92 -16.63
C PRO A 46 17.10 -21.14 -17.24
N TYR A 47 15.79 -21.26 -17.03
CA TYR A 47 15.00 -22.27 -17.72
C TYR A 47 15.05 -22.05 -19.23
N PRO A 48 14.96 -23.13 -20.04
CA PRO A 48 14.79 -22.97 -21.47
C PRO A 48 13.51 -22.20 -21.77
N HIS A 49 13.52 -21.41 -22.84
CA HIS A 49 12.32 -20.76 -23.31
C HIS A 49 11.27 -21.82 -23.69
N LEU A 50 10.07 -21.70 -23.15
CA LEU A 50 8.95 -22.55 -23.52
C LEU A 50 8.28 -21.97 -24.77
N ARG A 51 8.11 -22.77 -25.82
CA ARG A 51 7.33 -22.36 -26.99
C ARG A 51 5.84 -22.43 -26.67
N GLU A 52 5.06 -21.52 -27.25
CA GLU A 52 3.59 -21.52 -27.09
C GLU A 52 2.94 -22.86 -27.45
N ALA A 53 3.45 -23.55 -28.48
CA ALA A 53 2.96 -24.85 -28.93
C ALA A 53 3.19 -25.99 -27.90
N ASP A 54 4.13 -25.81 -26.97
CA ASP A 54 4.46 -26.82 -25.95
C ASP A 54 3.67 -26.58 -24.64
N VAL A 55 2.89 -25.49 -24.55
CA VAL A 55 2.05 -25.18 -23.40
C VAL A 55 0.80 -26.05 -23.45
N MET A 56 0.75 -27.08 -22.59
CA MET A 56 -0.39 -28.01 -22.54
C MET A 56 -1.69 -27.35 -22.05
N TYR A 57 -1.61 -26.39 -21.10
CA TYR A 57 -2.76 -25.60 -20.67
C TYR A 57 -2.33 -24.30 -19.98
N LYS A 58 -3.19 -23.27 -20.06
CA LYS A 58 -3.10 -22.03 -19.28
C LYS A 58 -4.45 -21.82 -18.60
N ARG A 59 -4.44 -21.58 -17.29
CA ARG A 59 -5.64 -21.22 -16.52
C ARG A 59 -5.44 -19.90 -15.80
N ARG A 60 -6.49 -19.08 -15.77
CA ARG A 60 -6.62 -17.94 -14.86
C ARG A 60 -7.63 -18.36 -13.81
N ILE A 61 -7.24 -18.34 -12.54
CA ILE A 61 -8.10 -18.77 -11.44
C ILE A 61 -8.12 -17.71 -10.37
N TRP A 62 -9.27 -17.55 -9.74
CA TRP A 62 -9.38 -16.76 -8.52
C TRP A 62 -8.89 -17.60 -7.34
N GLN A 63 -8.04 -17.00 -6.51
CA GLN A 63 -7.57 -17.55 -5.24
C GLN A 63 -8.00 -16.62 -4.11
N GLU A 64 -8.55 -17.20 -3.04
CA GLU A 64 -8.91 -16.45 -1.84
C GLU A 64 -7.85 -16.67 -0.75
N ILE A 65 -7.33 -15.58 -0.20
CA ILE A 65 -6.48 -15.57 1.00
C ILE A 65 -7.37 -15.14 2.17
N ASP A 66 -7.75 -16.08 3.04
CA ASP A 66 -8.51 -15.80 4.26
C ASP A 66 -7.58 -15.35 5.39
N LEU A 67 -7.75 -14.11 5.86
CA LEU A 67 -6.89 -13.49 6.87
C LEU A 67 -7.08 -14.06 8.28
N ARG A 68 -8.20 -14.75 8.51
CA ARG A 68 -8.50 -15.41 9.78
C ARG A 68 -7.60 -16.62 10.03
N GLN A 69 -6.97 -17.15 8.98
CA GLN A 69 -6.04 -18.25 9.09
C GLN A 69 -4.68 -17.79 9.60
N LYS A 70 -4.08 -18.56 10.52
CA LYS A 70 -2.79 -18.23 11.15
C LYS A 70 -1.66 -17.98 10.15
N PHE A 71 -1.65 -18.72 9.04
CA PHE A 71 -0.65 -18.56 7.99
C PHE A 71 -0.69 -17.18 7.32
N ASN A 72 -1.87 -16.54 7.28
CA ASN A 72 -2.10 -15.27 6.60
C ASN A 72 -2.06 -14.05 7.54
N HIS A 73 -1.82 -14.27 8.84
CA HIS A 73 -1.70 -13.20 9.84
C HIS A 73 -0.65 -12.13 9.53
N PRO A 74 0.47 -12.40 8.84
CA PRO A 74 1.39 -11.35 8.40
C PRO A 74 0.75 -10.28 7.51
N PHE A 75 -0.34 -10.59 6.82
CA PHE A 75 -1.06 -9.62 5.98
C PHE A 75 -2.10 -8.80 6.75
N TYR A 76 -2.57 -9.30 7.89
CA TYR A 76 -3.65 -8.71 8.68
C TYR A 76 -3.12 -7.87 9.85
N PHE A 77 -2.04 -8.30 10.50
CA PHE A 77 -1.45 -7.59 11.62
C PHE A 77 -0.23 -6.75 11.18
N PRO A 78 0.06 -5.64 11.87
CA PRO A 78 -0.65 -5.11 13.04
C PRO A 78 -1.94 -4.36 12.65
N LEU A 79 -2.92 -4.29 13.55
CA LEU A 79 -4.16 -3.52 13.31
C LEU A 79 -3.90 -2.02 13.30
N ASP A 80 -3.04 -1.57 14.22
CA ASP A 80 -2.51 -0.21 14.25
C ASP A 80 -1.07 -0.23 13.73
N PRO A 81 -0.68 0.68 12.82
CA PRO A 81 0.67 0.72 12.29
C PRO A 81 1.68 0.96 13.41
N ILE A 82 2.71 0.12 13.43
CA ILE A 82 3.87 0.25 14.33
C ILE A 82 5.02 0.72 13.45
N GLN A 83 5.91 1.59 13.93
CA GLN A 83 7.02 2.22 13.19
C GLN A 83 7.40 1.59 11.82
N ASP A 84 7.97 0.38 11.82
CA ASP A 84 8.46 -0.28 10.60
C ASP A 84 7.51 -1.37 10.04
N ARG A 85 6.32 -1.55 10.62
CA ARG A 85 5.37 -2.62 10.27
C ARG A 85 3.95 -2.10 10.12
N GLN A 86 3.39 -2.37 8.94
CA GLN A 86 1.99 -2.09 8.61
C GLN A 86 1.35 -3.36 8.05
N ASN A 87 0.03 -3.46 8.17
CA ASN A 87 -0.72 -4.52 7.50
C ASN A 87 -0.84 -4.23 5.99
N LEU A 88 -1.25 -5.23 5.22
CA LEU A 88 -1.32 -5.11 3.76
C LEU A 88 -2.37 -4.08 3.30
N PHE A 89 -3.49 -3.98 4.02
CA PHE A 89 -4.55 -3.03 3.67
C PHE A 89 -4.09 -1.58 3.77
N ASP A 90 -3.39 -1.22 4.84
CA ASP A 90 -2.88 0.12 5.08
C ASP A 90 -1.83 0.51 4.06
N VAL A 91 -0.92 -0.41 3.71
CA VAL A 91 0.07 -0.21 2.65
C VAL A 91 -0.61 0.05 1.30
N VAL A 92 -1.62 -0.74 0.94
CA VAL A 92 -2.38 -0.53 -0.31
C VAL A 92 -3.15 0.78 -0.28
N ARG A 93 -3.75 1.14 0.87
CA ARG A 93 -4.47 2.41 1.05
C ARG A 93 -3.53 3.61 0.89
N GLU A 94 -2.35 3.56 1.50
CA GLU A 94 -1.33 4.60 1.38
C GLU A 94 -0.81 4.72 -0.05
N ALA A 95 -0.52 3.59 -0.69
CA ALA A 95 -0.09 3.53 -2.08
C ALA A 95 -1.12 4.11 -3.07
N LEU A 96 -2.42 3.96 -2.78
CA LEU A 96 -3.51 4.50 -3.59
C LEU A 96 -3.78 5.99 -3.35
N LEU A 97 -3.71 6.46 -2.09
CA LEU A 97 -4.15 7.80 -1.71
C LEU A 97 -3.04 8.83 -1.55
N VAL A 98 -1.84 8.40 -1.16
CA VAL A 98 -0.71 9.27 -0.80
C VAL A 98 0.41 9.15 -1.83
N GLU A 99 0.89 7.92 -2.07
CA GLU A 99 2.01 7.69 -3.00
C GLU A 99 1.57 7.81 -4.46
N GLY A 100 0.38 7.27 -4.79
CA GLY A 100 -0.12 7.17 -6.16
C GLY A 100 0.62 6.12 -7.01
N SER A 101 1.28 5.15 -6.39
CA SER A 101 2.02 4.06 -7.06
C SER A 101 1.08 2.98 -7.60
N LEU A 102 -0.13 2.87 -7.05
CA LEU A 102 -1.16 1.92 -7.47
C LEU A 102 -2.32 2.62 -8.17
N VAL A 103 -2.91 1.92 -9.14
CA VAL A 103 -4.14 2.34 -9.83
C VAL A 103 -5.25 1.38 -9.42
N ALA A 104 -6.31 1.91 -8.81
CA ALA A 104 -7.52 1.14 -8.53
C ALA A 104 -8.45 1.15 -9.73
N TYR A 105 -9.19 0.06 -9.93
CA TYR A 105 -10.17 -0.09 -10.99
C TYR A 105 -11.55 -0.40 -10.43
N SER A 106 -12.59 0.04 -11.12
CA SER A 106 -13.97 -0.25 -10.72
C SER A 106 -14.35 -1.67 -11.11
N ALA A 107 -15.11 -2.37 -10.27
CA ALA A 107 -15.73 -3.65 -10.59
C ALA A 107 -17.05 -3.48 -11.39
N GLY A 108 -17.23 -2.34 -12.05
CA GLY A 108 -18.44 -1.99 -12.77
C GLY A 108 -19.65 -1.73 -11.87
N PRO A 109 -20.81 -1.36 -12.45
CA PRO A 109 -22.04 -1.07 -11.69
C PRO A 109 -22.64 -2.29 -10.98
N LEU A 110 -22.39 -3.49 -11.52
CA LEU A 110 -22.90 -4.76 -11.00
C LEU A 110 -21.92 -5.45 -10.03
N GLY A 111 -20.67 -4.97 -9.95
CA GLY A 111 -19.65 -5.50 -9.03
C GLY A 111 -19.00 -6.80 -9.49
N ASP A 112 -19.14 -7.16 -10.76
CA ASP A 112 -18.67 -8.40 -11.38
C ASP A 112 -17.69 -8.19 -12.55
N ASP A 113 -17.32 -6.93 -12.85
CA ASP A 113 -16.30 -6.63 -13.84
C ASP A 113 -14.90 -6.94 -13.28
N ASP A 114 -14.29 -7.98 -13.83
CA ASP A 114 -12.94 -8.44 -13.47
C ASP A 114 -11.89 -8.10 -14.54
N GLU A 115 -12.19 -7.25 -15.51
CA GLU A 115 -11.29 -6.94 -16.62
C GLU A 115 -10.35 -5.76 -16.34
N PHE A 116 -10.53 -5.08 -15.21
CA PHE A 116 -9.73 -3.92 -14.79
C PHE A 116 -9.68 -2.82 -15.87
N THR A 117 -10.84 -2.53 -16.47
CA THR A 117 -10.93 -1.61 -17.61
C THR A 117 -11.04 -0.14 -17.20
N PHE A 118 -11.76 0.14 -16.11
CA PHE A 118 -12.12 1.51 -15.72
C PHE A 118 -11.32 1.97 -14.49
N PRO A 119 -10.30 2.84 -14.65
CA PRO A 119 -9.53 3.35 -13.53
C PRO A 119 -10.37 4.30 -12.67
N LEU A 120 -10.21 4.22 -11.36
CA LEU A 120 -10.90 5.06 -10.37
C LEU A 120 -10.08 6.31 -10.05
N SER A 121 -10.77 7.44 -9.88
CA SER A 121 -10.16 8.65 -9.34
C SER A 121 -9.92 8.55 -7.83
N PRO A 122 -8.94 9.28 -7.27
CA PRO A 122 -8.69 9.31 -5.83
C PRO A 122 -9.92 9.66 -5.00
N ASP A 123 -10.77 10.58 -5.48
CA ASP A 123 -12.02 10.96 -4.80
C ASP A 123 -13.03 9.81 -4.76
N SER A 124 -13.11 9.04 -5.84
CA SER A 124 -13.96 7.85 -5.89
C SER A 124 -13.46 6.78 -4.92
N ILE A 125 -12.14 6.59 -4.84
CA ILE A 125 -11.50 5.68 -3.88
C ILE A 125 -11.83 6.12 -2.45
N ARG A 126 -11.73 7.42 -2.12
CA ARG A 126 -12.08 7.94 -0.78
C ARG A 126 -13.53 7.66 -0.40
N LYS A 127 -14.47 7.74 -1.36
CA LYS A 127 -15.89 7.40 -1.12
C LYS A 127 -16.08 5.91 -0.85
N ILE A 128 -15.36 5.04 -1.56
CA ILE A 128 -15.41 3.59 -1.35
C ILE A 128 -14.84 3.22 0.02
N LEU A 129 -13.74 3.86 0.43
CA LEU A 129 -13.10 3.63 1.72
C LEU A 129 -13.88 4.22 2.91
N ASN A 130 -14.74 5.21 2.67
CA ASN A 130 -15.53 5.88 3.71
C ASN A 130 -17.03 5.83 3.40
N PRO A 131 -17.65 4.64 3.41
CA PRO A 131 -19.08 4.51 3.17
C PRO A 131 -19.89 5.34 4.17
N VAL A 132 -20.89 6.06 3.65
CA VAL A 132 -21.83 6.82 4.46
C VAL A 132 -23.00 5.91 4.83
N THR A 133 -23.26 5.81 6.13
CA THR A 133 -24.41 5.08 6.68
C THR A 133 -25.40 6.04 7.29
N LEU A 134 -26.67 5.68 7.24
CA LEU A 134 -27.77 6.43 7.81
C LEU A 134 -28.06 5.89 9.20
N VAL A 135 -27.75 6.67 10.23
CA VAL A 135 -27.98 6.33 11.63
C VAL A 135 -29.17 7.13 12.14
N LYS A 136 -30.10 6.46 12.83
CA LYS A 136 -31.26 7.10 13.42
C LYS A 136 -30.84 7.91 14.65
N GLU A 137 -31.32 9.14 14.72
CA GLU A 137 -31.16 10.00 15.89
C GLU A 137 -32.38 9.85 16.78
N TYR A 138 -32.14 9.71 18.09
CA TYR A 138 -33.17 9.51 19.10
C TYR A 138 -33.15 10.69 20.07
N ASP A 139 -34.32 11.16 20.50
CA ASP A 139 -34.43 12.17 21.54
C ASP A 139 -34.26 11.58 22.95
N ASP A 140 -34.29 12.44 23.97
CA ASP A 140 -34.18 12.04 25.38
C ASP A 140 -35.33 11.10 25.84
N PHE A 141 -36.42 11.02 25.07
CA PHE A 141 -37.58 10.18 25.33
C PHE A 141 -37.58 8.89 24.49
N GLY A 142 -36.57 8.69 23.63
CA GLY A 142 -36.42 7.52 22.77
C GLY A 142 -37.22 7.55 21.47
N GLU A 143 -37.79 8.70 21.08
CA GLU A 143 -38.47 8.89 19.80
C GLU A 143 -37.47 9.23 18.68
N VAL A 144 -37.73 8.78 17.45
CA VAL A 144 -36.84 9.04 16.30
C VAL A 144 -37.10 10.43 15.77
N ILE A 145 -36.16 11.35 16.01
CA ILE A 145 -36.21 12.76 15.57
C ILE A 145 -35.73 12.93 14.13
N GLY A 146 -34.85 12.03 13.66
CA GLY A 146 -34.24 12.17 12.35
C GLY A 146 -33.29 11.05 11.99
N THR A 147 -32.58 11.26 10.88
CA THR A 147 -31.53 10.36 10.42
C THR A 147 -30.33 11.20 10.04
N ILE A 148 -29.19 10.91 10.66
CA ILE A 148 -27.92 11.57 10.40
C ILE A 148 -27.08 10.70 9.48
N GLN A 149 -26.32 11.35 8.60
CA GLN A 149 -25.32 10.70 7.76
C GLN A 149 -24.02 10.57 8.56
N GLN A 150 -23.65 9.34 8.91
CA GLN A 150 -22.39 9.01 9.57
C GLN A 150 -21.46 8.33 8.58
N SER A 151 -20.29 8.92 8.35
CA SER A 151 -19.23 8.31 7.57
C SER A 151 -18.50 7.28 8.44
N ASN A 152 -18.51 6.02 8.01
CA ASN A 152 -17.78 4.95 8.68
C ASN A 152 -16.54 4.62 7.85
N GLU A 153 -15.36 4.93 8.37
CA GLU A 153 -14.11 4.60 7.71
C GLU A 153 -13.88 3.08 7.71
N LEU A 154 -13.48 2.54 6.56
CA LEU A 154 -13.08 1.15 6.43
C LEU A 154 -11.68 0.97 7.03
N SER A 155 -11.63 0.37 8.21
CA SER A 155 -10.38 -0.02 8.87
C SER A 155 -9.95 -1.44 8.50
N SER A 156 -8.66 -1.70 8.68
CA SER A 156 -8.03 -3.01 8.45
C SER A 156 -8.72 -4.17 9.19
N ASP A 157 -9.23 -3.92 10.41
CA ASP A 157 -10.01 -4.90 11.20
C ASP A 157 -11.20 -5.49 10.43
N LYS A 158 -11.82 -4.71 9.53
CA LYS A 158 -12.99 -5.15 8.76
C LYS A 158 -12.64 -6.00 7.55
N ILE A 159 -11.36 -6.09 7.17
CA ILE A 159 -10.92 -6.88 6.03
C ILE A 159 -10.81 -8.36 6.44
N THR A 160 -11.54 -9.22 5.73
CA THR A 160 -11.59 -10.66 6.07
C THR A 160 -10.79 -11.53 5.11
N ARG A 161 -10.74 -11.16 3.83
CA ARG A 161 -10.05 -11.94 2.81
C ARG A 161 -9.57 -11.05 1.66
N TYR A 162 -8.55 -11.52 0.96
CA TYR A 162 -8.14 -10.99 -0.34
C TYR A 162 -8.47 -11.97 -1.44
N ARG A 163 -8.90 -11.46 -2.60
CA ARG A 163 -9.09 -12.25 -3.81
C ARG A 163 -8.01 -11.85 -4.81
N ILE A 164 -7.34 -12.85 -5.38
CA ILE A 164 -6.24 -12.66 -6.33
C ILE A 164 -6.58 -13.45 -7.59
N LYS A 165 -6.41 -12.83 -8.77
CA LYS A 165 -6.71 -13.41 -10.09
C LYS A 165 -5.46 -13.49 -10.96
#